data_AF-A0A9C9GPJ6-F1
#
_entry.id   AF-A0A9C9GPJ6-F1
#
_cell.length_a   1.000
_cell.length_b   1.000
_cell.length_c   1.000
_cell.angle_alpha   90.00
_cell.angle_beta   90.00
_cell.angle_gamma   90.00
#
_symmetry.space_group_name_H-M   'P 1'
#
loop_
_entity.id
_entity.type
_entity.pdbx_description
1 polymer ?
#
loop_
_entity_poly.entity_id
_entity_poly.type
_entity_poly.pdbx_seq_one_letter_code
_entity_poly.pdbx_strand_id
1 'polypeptide(L)' 'MISNQNINDLTEKLTALIPDGVKAIKVDIDQNIKAILETGLRQMNLVSREEFDVQTALLERSLLKLEALEKQIKALEDRN' A
#
# COMPACT_ATOMS: atom_id res chain seq x y z
N MET A 1 -1.77 1.24 4.89
CA MET A 1 -0.63 1.23 3.95
C MET A 1 0.65 0.96 4.71
N ILE A 2 1.64 0.36 4.06
CA ILE A 2 2.92 0.11 4.71
C ILE A 2 3.75 1.39 4.65
N SER A 3 4.02 1.96 5.82
CA SER A 3 4.82 3.17 6.01
C SER A 3 6.24 2.80 6.47
N ASN A 4 7.21 3.69 6.29
CA ASN A 4 8.56 3.52 6.83
C ASN A 4 8.57 3.25 8.34
N GLN A 5 7.60 3.79 9.07
CA GLN A 5 7.41 3.54 10.50
C GLN A 5 7.05 2.07 10.78
N ASN A 6 6.15 1.47 9.99
CA ASN A 6 5.78 0.06 10.12
C ASN A 6 6.96 -0.88 9.79
N ILE A 7 7.84 -0.49 8.85
CA ILE A 7 9.07 -1.25 8.52
C ILE A 7 10.07 -1.17 9.67
N ASN A 8 10.23 0.01 10.27
CA ASN A 8 11.10 0.18 11.43
C ASN A 8 10.59 -0.64 12.63
N ASP A 9 9.29 -0.61 12.93
CA ASP A 9 8.68 -1.41 14.02
C ASP A 9 8.85 -2.92 13.79
N LEU A 10 8.75 -3.37 12.54
CA LEU A 10 8.97 -4.77 12.18
C LEU A 10 10.45 -5.15 12.32
N THR A 11 11.36 -4.26 11.90
CA THR A 11 12.81 -4.43 12.11
C THR A 11 13.13 -4.54 13.59
N GLU A 12 12.62 -3.63 14.44
CA GLU A 12 12.85 -3.67 15.89
C GLU A 12 12.36 -4.97 16.53
N LYS A 13 11.19 -5.46 16.14
CA LYS A 13 10.66 -6.74 16.64
C LYS A 13 11.49 -7.93 16.20
N LEU A 14 11.98 -7.94 14.96
CA LEU A 14 12.86 -9.00 14.46
C LEU A 14 14.22 -8.97 15.17
N THR A 15 14.77 -7.79 15.39
CA THR A 15 16.03 -7.60 16.10
C THR A 15 15.93 -7.96 17.58
N ALA A 16 14.77 -7.72 18.21
CA ALA A 16 14.50 -8.11 19.59
C ALA A 16 14.48 -9.64 19.80
N LEU A 17 14.31 -10.43 18.72
CA LEU A 17 14.38 -11.90 18.75
C LEU A 17 15.80 -12.44 18.52
N ILE A 18 16.79 -11.59 18.27
CA ILE A 18 18.18 -12.01 18.04
C ILE A 18 18.86 -12.35 19.38
N PRO A 19 19.55 -13.51 19.49
CA PRO A 19 20.25 -13.91 20.71
C PRO A 19 21.33 -12.92 21.16
N ASP A 20 21.53 -12.80 22.47
CA ASP A 20 22.47 -11.85 23.10
C ASP A 20 23.93 -11.98 22.61
N GLY A 21 24.33 -13.17 22.13
CA GLY A 21 25.68 -13.44 21.63
C GLY A 21 26.06 -12.72 20.33
N VAL A 22 25.09 -12.10 19.63
CA VAL A 22 25.30 -11.43 18.34
C VAL A 22 25.20 -9.90 18.42
N LYS A 23 25.10 -9.35 19.64
CA LYS A 23 24.94 -7.89 19.90
C LYS A 23 26.03 -7.01 19.28
N ALA A 24 27.25 -7.51 19.11
CA ALA A 24 28.34 -6.76 18.50
C ALA A 24 28.13 -6.50 16.99
N ILE A 25 27.27 -7.28 16.33
CA ILE A 25 26.96 -7.22 14.89
C ILE A 25 25.53 -6.70 14.66
N LYS A 26 24.86 -6.24 15.72
CA LYS A 26 23.45 -5.82 15.68
C LYS A 26 23.17 -4.77 14.61
N VAL A 27 24.06 -3.79 14.47
CA VAL A 27 23.90 -2.70 13.49
C VAL A 27 23.91 -3.21 12.06
N ASP A 28 24.81 -4.14 11.73
CA ASP A 28 24.89 -4.72 10.38
C ASP A 28 23.68 -5.62 10.08
N ILE A 29 23.20 -6.34 11.11
CA ILE A 29 22.00 -7.18 10.98
C ILE A 29 20.75 -6.32 10.79
N ASP A 30 20.60 -5.23 11.56
CA ASP A 30 19.48 -4.28 11.43
C ASP A 30 19.40 -3.71 10.01
N GLN A 31 20.53 -3.29 9.45
CA GLN A 31 20.60 -2.78 8.08
C GLN A 31 20.23 -3.85 7.04
N ASN A 32 20.74 -5.08 7.20
CA ASN A 32 20.42 -6.19 6.30
C ASN A 32 18.94 -6.59 6.37
N ILE A 33 18.36 -6.68 7.57
CA ILE A 33 16.94 -7.00 7.76
C ILE A 33 16.08 -5.92 7.08
N LYS A 34 16.39 -4.65 7.30
CA LYS A 34 15.66 -3.54 6.69
C LYS A 34 15.73 -3.59 5.16
N ALA A 35 16.91 -3.83 4.58
CA ALA A 35 17.09 -3.94 3.13
C ALA A 35 16.31 -5.13 2.53
N ILE A 36 16.29 -6.28 3.22
CA ILE A 36 15.52 -7.46 2.80
C ILE A 36 14.02 -7.17 2.86
N LEU A 37 13.54 -6.54 3.94
CA LEU A 37 12.13 -6.17 4.08
C LEU A 37 11.70 -5.16 3.01
N GLU A 38 12.48 -4.12 2.77
CA GLU A 38 12.21 -3.14 1.71
C GLU A 38 12.15 -3.81 0.33
N THR A 39 13.04 -4.76 0.06
CA THR A 39 13.08 -5.50 -1.20
C THR A 39 11.89 -6.44 -1.35
N GLY A 40 11.56 -7.21 -0.30
CA GLY A 40 10.42 -8.12 -0.30
C GLY A 40 9.10 -7.36 -0.45
N LEU A 41 8.94 -6.24 0.25
CA LEU A 41 7.78 -5.38 0.15
C LEU A 41 7.65 -4.77 -1.25
N ARG A 42 8.75 -4.31 -1.87
CA ARG A 42 8.72 -3.85 -3.28
C ARG A 42 8.27 -4.94 -4.25
N GLN A 43 8.59 -6.20 -3.99
CA GLN A 43 8.15 -7.33 -4.84
C GLN A 43 6.66 -7.69 -4.65
N MET A 44 5.99 -7.24 -3.59
CA MET A 44 4.58 -7.55 -3.31
C MET A 44 3.57 -6.71 -4.10
N ASN A 45 3.95 -6.11 -5.23
CA ASN A 45 3.10 -5.21 -6.03
C ASN A 45 2.40 -4.15 -5.16
N LEU A 46 3.12 -3.58 -4.19
CA LEU A 46 2.56 -2.57 -3.32
C LEU A 46 2.22 -1.32 -4.13
N VAL A 47 0.94 -0.99 -4.18
CA VAL A 47 0.46 0.26 -4.76
C VAL A 47 0.84 1.39 -3.82
N SER A 48 1.49 2.43 -4.34
CA SER A 48 1.80 3.60 -3.51
C SER A 48 0.52 4.30 -3.07
N ARG A 49 0.63 5.11 -2.00
CA ARG A 49 -0.52 5.91 -1.52
C ARG A 49 -1.04 6.85 -2.58
N GLU A 50 -0.12 7.49 -3.30
CA GLU A 50 -0.43 8.42 -4.37
C GLU A 50 -1.17 7.72 -5.52
N GLU A 51 -0.70 6.56 -5.98
CA GLU A 51 -1.37 5.78 -7.02
C GLU A 51 -2.76 5.27 -6.59
N PHE A 52 -2.91 4.87 -5.33
CA PHE A 52 -4.20 4.47 -4.78
C PHE A 52 -5.19 5.64 -4.73
N ASP A 53 -4.74 6.81 -4.26
CA ASP A 53 -5.57 8.02 -4.16
C ASP A 53 -5.99 8.48 -5.58
N VAL A 54 -5.08 8.42 -6.56
CA VAL A 54 -5.38 8.69 -7.98
C VAL A 54 -6.41 7.71 -8.55
N GLN A 55 -6.24 6.40 -8.31
CA GLN A 55 -7.19 5.39 -8.80
C GLN A 55 -8.57 5.55 -8.16
N THR A 56 -8.62 5.90 -6.88
CA THR A 56 -9.88 6.17 -6.15
C THR A 56 -10.60 7.37 -6.76
N ALA A 57 -9.90 8.47 -7.03
CA ALA A 57 -10.48 9.65 -7.68
C ALA A 57 -10.98 9.34 -9.11
N LEU A 58 -10.25 8.52 -9.87
CA LEU A 58 -10.67 8.08 -11.20
C LEU A 58 -11.93 7.20 -11.14
N LEU A 59 -12.01 6.31 -10.15
CA LEU A 59 -13.18 5.46 -9.93
C LEU A 59 -14.41 6.31 -9.57
N GLU A 60 -14.27 7.26 -8.64
CA GLU A 60 -15.36 8.16 -8.25
C GLU A 60 -15.90 8.96 -9.44
N ARG A 61 -15.00 9.51 -10.27
CA ARG A 61 -15.40 10.19 -11.51
C ARG A 61 -16.14 9.27 -12.47
N SER A 62 -15.76 7.99 -12.53
CA SER A 62 -16.39 7.02 -13.42
C SER A 62 -17.78 6.66 -12.94
N LEU A 63 -17.99 6.51 -11.62
CA LEU A 63 -19.30 6.30 -11.02
C LEU A 63 -20.24 7.50 -11.29
N LEU A 64 -19.76 8.72 -11.14
CA LEU A 64 -20.56 9.93 -11.45
C LEU A 64 -21.01 9.96 -12.92
N LYS A 65 -20.13 9.58 -13.85
CA LYS A 65 -20.48 9.49 -15.27
C LYS A 65 -21.48 8.37 -15.54
N LEU A 66 -21.34 7.23 -14.86
CA LEU A 66 -22.25 6.10 -14.98
C LEU A 66 -23.67 6.50 -14.53
N GLU A 67 -23.81 7.12 -13.36
CA GLU A 67 -25.11 7.62 -12.87
C GLU A 67 -25.75 8.63 -13.83
N ALA A 68 -24.95 9.52 -14.43
CA ALA A 68 -25.45 10.49 -15.40
C ALA A 68 -25.95 9.81 -16.69
N LEU A 69 -25.30 8.74 -17.13
CA LEU A 69 -25.74 7.95 -18.28
C LEU A 69 -26.99 7.13 -17.95
N GLU A 70 -27.05 6.50 -16.77
CA GLU A 70 -28.24 5.78 -16.29
C GLU A 70 -29.47 6.68 -16.26
N LYS A 71 -29.33 7.93 -15.76
CA LYS A 71 -30.42 8.92 -15.79
C LYS A 71 -30.87 9.27 -17.21
N GLN A 72 -29.93 9.41 -18.14
CA GLN A 72 -30.25 9.69 -19.54
C GLN A 72 -30.97 8.52 -20.19
N ILE A 73 -30.51 7.29 -19.97
CA ILE A 73 -31.15 6.08 -20.49
C ILE A 73 -32.56 5.98 -19.94
N LYS A 74 -32.74 6.12 -18.63
CA LYS A 74 -34.08 6.07 -18.00
C LYS A 74 -35.02 7.13 -18.57
N ALA A 75 -34.54 8.35 -18.76
CA ALA A 75 -35.34 9.41 -19.38
C ALA A 75 -35.71 9.13 -20.84
N LEU A 76 -34.92 8.33 -21.56
CA LEU A 76 -35.24 7.88 -22.92
C LEU A 76 -36.21 6.69 -22.91
N GLU A 77 -36.06 5.77 -21.98
CA GLU A 77 -36.97 4.63 -21.76
C GLU A 77 -38.36 5.13 -21.36
N ASP A 78 -38.47 6.11 -20.46
CA ASP A 78 -39.74 6.70 -20.01
C ASP A 78 -40.47 7.50 -21.13
N ARG A 79 -39.80 7.78 -22.25
CA ARG A 79 -40.36 8.50 -23.41
C ARG A 79 -40.86 7.58 -24.52
N ASN A 80 -40.63 6.26 -24.43
CA ASN A 80 -41.15 5.24 -25.35
C ASN A 80 -42.33 4.49 -24.71
#